data_AF-B1G0U8-F1
#
_entry.id   AF-B1G0U8-F1
#
_cell.length_a   1.000
_cell.length_b   1.000
_cell.length_c   1.000
_cell.angle_alpha   90.00
_cell.angle_beta   90.00
_cell.angle_gamma   90.00
#
_symmetry.space_group_name_H-M   'P 1'
#
loop_
_entity.id
_entity.type
_entity.pdbx_description
1 polymer ?
#
loop_
_entity_poly.entity_id
_entity_poly.type
_entity_poly.pdbx_seq_one_letter_code
_entity_poly.pdbx_strand_id
1 'polypeptide(L)'
;MSRHKVIYDTDPGVDDAMALVFQALHPDIELLGLTSVFGNATIETTTHNARFLAGRFAPGVPVARGAAAPLERAAPQPLAWIHGDNGLGNIVLGDSAAAPLDPRPAHRFIIDSVRAHPGEVTLLAVGPLTNLALALADDPQIAPLVKQVVVMGGAFGTEGVLGNVTPAAEANILGDPDAADIVFGAPWPVAIVGLDVTQRTIMSQEYLASIRDRGGAAGQFIWDVSRHYEAFISKARS
;
A
#
# COMPACT_ATOMS: atom_id res chain seq x y z
N MET A 1 21.13 3.21 -15.68
CA MET A 1 20.93 3.10 -14.21
C MET A 1 20.02 1.91 -13.96
N SER A 2 20.30 1.07 -12.96
CA SER A 2 19.45 -0.10 -12.68
C SER A 2 18.12 0.36 -12.08
N ARG A 3 16.99 -0.02 -12.69
CA ARG A 3 15.67 0.25 -12.13
C ARG A 3 15.36 -0.70 -10.96
N HIS A 4 14.70 -0.19 -9.94
CA HIS A 4 14.15 -0.95 -8.83
C HIS A 4 12.86 -1.63 -9.28
N LYS A 5 12.89 -2.96 -9.44
CA LYS A 5 11.68 -3.75 -9.71
C LYS A 5 10.85 -3.87 -8.44
N VAL A 6 9.62 -3.38 -8.50
CA VAL A 6 8.73 -3.30 -7.34
C VAL A 6 7.41 -3.99 -7.66
N ILE A 7 6.94 -4.81 -6.71
CA ILE A 7 5.52 -5.17 -6.60
C ILE A 7 4.98 -4.35 -5.43
N TYR A 8 3.90 -3.62 -5.69
CA TYR A 8 3.28 -2.75 -4.71
C TYR A 8 2.02 -3.41 -4.14
N ASP A 9 2.11 -3.88 -2.90
CA ASP A 9 1.02 -4.53 -2.16
C ASP A 9 0.33 -3.51 -1.26
N THR A 10 -0.93 -3.22 -1.54
CA THR A 10 -1.64 -2.03 -1.05
C THR A 10 -3.12 -2.28 -0.84
N ASP A 11 -3.73 -1.52 0.06
CA ASP A 11 -5.16 -1.44 0.31
C ASP A 11 -5.64 -0.01 0.06
N PRO A 12 -5.69 0.46 -1.22
CA PRO A 12 -5.61 1.88 -1.53
C PRO A 12 -6.47 2.81 -0.68
N GLY A 13 -5.80 3.51 0.23
CA GLY A 13 -6.20 4.73 0.91
C GLY A 13 -5.66 5.99 0.23
N VAL A 14 -5.73 7.11 0.94
CA VAL A 14 -5.28 8.42 0.45
C VAL A 14 -3.76 8.44 0.28
N ASP A 15 -3.05 7.97 1.28
CA ASP A 15 -1.58 7.87 1.32
C ASP A 15 -1.05 6.79 0.37
N ASP A 16 -1.73 5.64 0.22
CA ASP A 16 -1.40 4.65 -0.81
C ASP A 16 -1.46 5.24 -2.22
N ALA A 17 -2.52 5.99 -2.51
CA ALA A 17 -2.67 6.64 -3.80
C ALA A 17 -1.52 7.63 -4.07
N MET A 18 -1.08 8.35 -3.04
CA MET A 18 0.07 9.24 -3.12
C MET A 18 1.38 8.48 -3.38
N ALA A 19 1.59 7.36 -2.66
CA ALA A 19 2.75 6.50 -2.84
C ALA A 19 2.78 5.85 -4.23
N LEU A 20 1.64 5.41 -4.77
CA LEU A 20 1.58 4.87 -6.13
C LEU A 20 1.94 5.93 -7.17
N VAL A 21 1.38 7.14 -7.08
CA VAL A 21 1.69 8.22 -8.03
C VAL A 21 3.18 8.54 -8.00
N PHE A 22 3.79 8.58 -6.81
CA PHE A 22 5.24 8.73 -6.68
C PHE A 22 5.98 7.60 -7.43
N GLN A 23 5.64 6.34 -7.15
CA GLN A 23 6.29 5.18 -7.77
C GLN A 23 6.14 5.15 -9.28
N ALA A 24 4.94 5.43 -9.79
CA ALA A 24 4.63 5.38 -11.22
C ALA A 24 5.37 6.46 -12.03
N LEU A 25 5.71 7.59 -11.40
CA LEU A 25 6.39 8.71 -12.05
C LEU A 25 7.90 8.75 -11.75
N HIS A 26 8.41 7.89 -10.85
CA HIS A 26 9.81 7.88 -10.48
C HIS A 26 10.66 7.16 -11.56
N PRO A 27 11.70 7.80 -12.13
CA PRO A 27 12.45 7.26 -13.27
C PRO A 27 13.22 5.97 -12.97
N ASP A 28 13.56 5.77 -11.69
CA ASP A 28 14.31 4.61 -11.22
C ASP A 28 13.43 3.46 -10.70
N ILE A 29 12.10 3.60 -10.70
CA ILE A 29 11.18 2.55 -10.26
C ILE A 29 10.54 1.88 -11.48
N GLU A 30 10.55 0.56 -11.48
CA GLU A 30 9.85 -0.29 -12.43
C GLU A 30 8.75 -1.05 -11.66
N LEU A 31 7.50 -0.57 -11.78
CA LEU A 31 6.35 -1.24 -11.22
C LEU A 31 6.00 -2.47 -12.06
N LEU A 32 6.24 -3.66 -11.52
CA LEU A 32 5.87 -4.93 -12.16
C LEU A 32 4.37 -5.20 -12.07
N GLY A 33 3.73 -4.75 -11.00
CA GLY A 33 2.32 -4.95 -10.73
C GLY A 33 1.90 -4.36 -9.39
N LEU A 34 0.59 -4.19 -9.24
CA LEU A 34 -0.04 -3.90 -7.95
C LEU A 34 -0.76 -5.15 -7.47
N THR A 35 -0.73 -5.39 -6.16
CA THR A 35 -1.58 -6.36 -5.50
C THR A 35 -2.48 -5.64 -4.51
N SER A 36 -3.79 -5.90 -4.57
CA SER A 36 -4.74 -5.33 -3.62
C SER A 36 -4.97 -6.26 -2.43
N VAL A 37 -5.16 -5.69 -1.24
CA VAL A 37 -5.59 -6.41 -0.02
C VAL A 37 -6.73 -5.63 0.65
N PHE A 38 -7.46 -6.28 1.56
CA PHE A 38 -8.38 -5.58 2.47
C PHE A 38 -7.59 -4.68 3.43
N GLY A 39 -8.26 -3.70 4.06
CA GLY A 39 -7.65 -2.87 5.09
C GLY A 39 -8.44 -1.57 5.25
N ASN A 40 -7.94 -0.48 4.68
CA ASN A 40 -8.60 0.82 4.62
C ASN A 40 -10.04 0.74 4.10
N ALA A 41 -10.29 -0.18 3.17
CA ALA A 41 -11.63 -0.53 2.69
C ALA A 41 -11.76 -2.05 2.43
N THR A 42 -12.95 -2.48 1.99
CA THR A 42 -13.16 -3.87 1.54
C THR A 42 -12.28 -4.17 0.32
N ILE A 43 -11.98 -5.45 0.10
CA ILE A 43 -11.18 -5.87 -1.06
C ILE A 43 -11.80 -5.44 -2.39
N GLU A 44 -13.14 -5.38 -2.50
CA GLU A 44 -13.82 -4.89 -3.70
C GLU A 44 -13.44 -3.43 -3.98
N THR A 45 -13.49 -2.58 -2.95
CA THR A 45 -13.17 -1.16 -3.05
C THR A 45 -11.67 -0.96 -3.28
N THR A 46 -10.80 -1.62 -2.53
CA THR A 46 -9.34 -1.48 -2.68
C THR A 46 -8.87 -1.98 -4.05
N THR A 47 -9.45 -3.07 -4.57
CA THR A 47 -9.17 -3.55 -5.93
C THR A 47 -9.68 -2.58 -6.99
N HIS A 48 -10.88 -2.02 -6.82
CA HIS A 48 -11.41 -1.00 -7.74
C HIS A 48 -10.49 0.21 -7.79
N ASN A 49 -10.10 0.73 -6.63
CA ASN A 49 -9.21 1.88 -6.49
C ASN A 49 -7.83 1.60 -7.08
N ALA A 50 -7.23 0.45 -6.80
CA ALA A 50 -5.95 0.04 -7.39
C ALA A 50 -6.01 0.05 -8.92
N ARG A 51 -7.09 -0.49 -9.51
CA ARG A 51 -7.29 -0.50 -10.97
C ARG A 51 -7.48 0.89 -11.55
N PHE A 52 -8.23 1.75 -10.89
CA PHE A 52 -8.38 3.15 -11.30
C PHE A 52 -7.04 3.89 -11.28
N LEU A 53 -6.30 3.78 -10.16
CA LEU A 53 -5.02 4.44 -9.96
C LEU A 53 -3.97 3.93 -10.96
N ALA A 54 -3.84 2.62 -11.13
CA ALA A 54 -2.93 2.03 -12.12
C ALA A 54 -3.30 2.44 -13.55
N GLY A 55 -4.60 2.39 -13.90
CA GLY A 55 -5.07 2.81 -15.21
C GLY A 55 -4.77 4.28 -15.53
N ARG A 56 -4.80 5.14 -14.51
CA ARG A 56 -4.55 6.58 -14.65
C ARG A 56 -3.07 6.95 -14.64
N PHE A 57 -2.27 6.34 -13.77
CA PHE A 57 -0.89 6.79 -13.49
C PHE A 57 0.18 5.79 -13.92
N ALA A 58 -0.14 4.52 -14.04
CA ALA A 58 0.78 3.44 -14.40
C ALA A 58 0.21 2.57 -15.54
N PRO A 59 -0.11 3.16 -16.72
CA PRO A 59 -0.77 2.43 -17.79
C PRO A 59 0.06 1.23 -18.25
N GLY A 60 -0.59 0.06 -18.32
CA GLY A 60 0.05 -1.21 -18.68
C GLY A 60 0.52 -2.05 -17.48
N VAL A 61 0.56 -1.47 -16.27
CA VAL A 61 0.86 -2.23 -15.04
C VAL A 61 -0.38 -3.03 -14.62
N PRO A 62 -0.27 -4.36 -14.44
CA PRO A 62 -1.40 -5.20 -14.03
C PRO A 62 -1.75 -5.00 -12.55
N VAL A 63 -3.01 -5.30 -12.23
CA VAL A 63 -3.49 -5.35 -10.83
C VAL A 63 -3.98 -6.76 -10.53
N ALA A 64 -3.45 -7.40 -9.50
CA ALA A 64 -3.92 -8.72 -9.04
C ALA A 64 -4.71 -8.56 -7.73
N ARG A 65 -5.91 -9.15 -7.68
CA ARG A 65 -6.77 -9.11 -6.48
C ARG A 65 -6.25 -10.09 -5.43
N GLY A 66 -6.09 -9.63 -4.20
CA GLY A 66 -5.63 -10.44 -3.08
C GLY A 66 -6.69 -10.79 -2.05
N ALA A 67 -6.25 -10.93 -0.80
CA ALA A 67 -7.05 -11.41 0.32
C ALA A 67 -8.19 -10.45 0.67
N ALA A 68 -9.34 -11.02 1.06
CA ALA A 68 -10.54 -10.30 1.48
C ALA A 68 -10.66 -10.12 2.99
N ALA A 69 -9.86 -10.88 3.76
CA ALA A 69 -9.92 -10.95 5.21
C ALA A 69 -8.55 -11.42 5.76
N PRO A 70 -8.28 -11.17 7.05
CA PRO A 70 -7.10 -11.69 7.74
C PRO A 70 -7.06 -13.22 7.74
N LEU A 71 -5.89 -13.81 7.99
CA LEU A 71 -5.72 -15.28 8.00
C LEU A 71 -6.65 -15.98 9.00
N GLU A 72 -6.67 -15.50 10.25
CA GLU A 72 -7.33 -16.20 11.37
C GLU A 72 -8.54 -15.42 11.93
N ARG A 73 -8.83 -14.22 11.40
CA ARG A 73 -9.87 -13.32 11.94
C ARG A 73 -10.88 -12.94 10.87
N ALA A 74 -12.07 -12.57 11.31
CA ALA A 74 -13.03 -11.92 10.43
C ALA A 74 -12.48 -10.57 9.95
N ALA A 75 -12.80 -10.19 8.71
CA ALA A 75 -12.43 -8.89 8.18
C ALA A 75 -12.98 -7.76 9.08
N PRO A 76 -12.16 -6.77 9.45
CA PRO A 76 -12.64 -5.60 10.17
C PRO A 76 -13.62 -4.82 9.28
N GLN A 77 -14.52 -4.07 9.93
CA GLN A 77 -15.36 -3.12 9.19
C GLN A 77 -14.49 -1.97 8.66
N PRO A 78 -14.64 -1.57 7.38
CA PRO A 78 -13.95 -0.42 6.83
C PRO A 78 -14.12 0.86 7.66
N LEU A 79 -13.04 1.63 7.82
CA LEU A 79 -13.04 2.89 8.57
C LEU A 79 -13.28 4.06 7.62
N ALA A 80 -14.49 4.14 7.05
CA ALA A 80 -14.86 5.15 6.04
C ALA A 80 -14.64 6.60 6.49
N TRP A 81 -14.59 6.88 7.80
CA TRP A 81 -14.31 8.23 8.32
C TRP A 81 -12.85 8.68 8.21
N ILE A 82 -11.91 7.77 7.88
CA ILE A 82 -10.48 8.08 7.68
C ILE A 82 -10.17 8.27 6.19
N HIS A 83 -10.65 7.36 5.35
CA HIS A 83 -10.31 7.31 3.92
C HIS A 83 -11.47 7.71 2.99
N GLY A 84 -12.61 8.12 3.52
CA GLY A 84 -13.83 8.35 2.76
C GLY A 84 -14.61 7.06 2.46
N ASP A 85 -15.86 7.21 2.05
CA ASP A 85 -16.76 6.11 1.70
C ASP A 85 -16.25 5.32 0.48
N ASN A 86 -15.50 5.98 -0.42
CA ASN A 86 -14.87 5.35 -1.57
C ASN A 86 -13.41 4.91 -1.32
N GLY A 87 -12.85 5.11 -0.12
CA GLY A 87 -11.44 4.82 0.20
C GLY A 87 -10.42 5.80 -0.41
N LEU A 88 -10.84 6.78 -1.19
CA LEU A 88 -9.97 7.79 -1.84
C LEU A 88 -10.43 9.22 -1.53
N GLY A 89 -10.77 9.50 -0.27
CA GLY A 89 -11.12 10.83 0.20
C GLY A 89 -12.39 11.41 -0.42
N ASN A 90 -13.29 10.56 -0.92
CA ASN A 90 -14.56 10.93 -1.58
C ASN A 90 -14.39 11.77 -2.85
N ILE A 91 -13.21 11.72 -3.49
CA ILE A 91 -13.03 12.34 -4.80
C ILE A 91 -13.89 11.64 -5.86
N VAL A 92 -14.29 12.38 -6.89
CA VAL A 92 -14.94 11.77 -8.06
C VAL A 92 -13.89 11.03 -8.87
N LEU A 93 -14.05 9.71 -8.98
CA LEU A 93 -13.23 8.89 -9.86
C LEU A 93 -13.68 9.13 -11.31
N GLY A 94 -12.84 9.76 -12.12
CA GLY A 94 -13.13 10.06 -13.52
C GLY A 94 -13.08 8.81 -14.42
N ASP A 95 -13.40 8.99 -15.71
CA ASP A 95 -13.54 7.91 -16.71
C ASP A 95 -12.22 7.26 -17.17
N SER A 96 -11.14 7.32 -16.36
CA SER A 96 -9.88 6.66 -16.68
C SER A 96 -10.11 5.17 -16.92
N ALA A 97 -9.58 4.64 -18.03
CA ALA A 97 -9.67 3.21 -18.32
C ALA A 97 -9.02 2.42 -17.20
N ALA A 98 -9.83 1.66 -16.45
CA ALA A 98 -9.34 0.84 -15.35
C ALA A 98 -8.31 -0.18 -15.87
N ALA A 99 -7.19 -0.32 -15.16
CA ALA A 99 -6.18 -1.33 -15.48
C ALA A 99 -6.82 -2.74 -15.57
N PRO A 100 -6.30 -3.62 -16.43
CA PRO A 100 -6.79 -5.00 -16.48
C PRO A 100 -6.51 -5.69 -15.14
N LEU A 101 -7.46 -6.52 -14.72
CA LEU A 101 -7.25 -7.41 -13.59
C LEU A 101 -6.47 -8.63 -14.07
N ASP A 102 -5.35 -8.93 -13.41
CA ASP A 102 -4.62 -10.18 -13.63
C ASP A 102 -5.50 -11.35 -13.18
N PRO A 103 -5.59 -12.45 -13.95
CA PRO A 103 -6.41 -13.59 -13.58
C PRO A 103 -5.88 -14.34 -12.33
N ARG A 104 -4.61 -14.15 -11.95
CA ARG A 104 -4.03 -14.78 -10.78
C ARG A 104 -4.43 -14.04 -9.50
N PRO A 105 -4.62 -14.75 -8.39
CA PRO A 105 -4.70 -14.10 -7.08
C PRO A 105 -3.35 -13.46 -6.73
N ALA A 106 -3.37 -12.41 -5.90
CA ALA A 106 -2.17 -11.64 -5.54
C ALA A 106 -0.97 -12.48 -5.09
N HIS A 107 -1.18 -13.48 -4.23
CA HIS A 107 -0.08 -14.34 -3.74
C HIS A 107 0.60 -15.11 -4.89
N ARG A 108 -0.16 -15.63 -5.87
CA ARG A 108 0.39 -16.29 -7.06
C ARG A 108 1.07 -15.30 -7.99
N PHE A 109 0.49 -14.11 -8.16
CA PHE A 109 1.13 -13.04 -8.93
C PHE A 109 2.51 -12.67 -8.35
N ILE A 110 2.61 -12.56 -7.02
CA ILE A 110 3.87 -12.32 -6.30
C ILE A 110 4.87 -13.44 -6.56
N ILE A 111 4.47 -14.70 -6.33
CA ILE A 111 5.34 -15.88 -6.51
C ILE A 111 5.91 -15.93 -7.93
N ASP A 112 5.04 -15.84 -8.94
CA ASP A 112 5.44 -15.92 -10.35
C ASP A 112 6.39 -14.77 -10.73
N SER A 113 6.09 -13.56 -10.28
CA SER A 113 6.88 -12.37 -10.60
C SER A 113 8.26 -12.39 -9.96
N VAL A 114 8.36 -12.85 -8.70
CA VAL A 114 9.63 -13.05 -7.98
C VAL A 114 10.45 -14.16 -8.65
N ARG A 115 9.83 -15.27 -9.02
CA ARG A 115 10.52 -16.39 -9.69
C ARG A 115 11.02 -16.02 -11.09
N ALA A 116 10.31 -15.14 -11.79
CA ALA A 116 10.77 -14.61 -13.07
C ALA A 116 11.98 -13.67 -12.94
N HIS A 117 12.22 -13.08 -11.76
CA HIS A 117 13.27 -12.10 -11.51
C HIS A 117 13.96 -12.33 -10.14
N PRO A 118 14.60 -13.49 -9.93
CA PRO A 118 15.14 -13.87 -8.63
C PRO A 118 16.25 -12.91 -8.19
N GLY A 119 16.17 -12.42 -6.96
CA GLY A 119 17.11 -11.46 -6.36
C GLY A 119 16.90 -10.01 -6.80
N GLU A 120 15.91 -9.71 -7.64
CA GLU A 120 15.67 -8.37 -8.18
C GLU A 120 14.42 -7.68 -7.61
N VAL A 121 13.37 -8.45 -7.30
CA VAL A 121 12.06 -7.90 -6.90
C VAL A 121 12.06 -7.43 -5.45
N THR A 122 11.73 -6.16 -5.23
CA THR A 122 11.36 -5.61 -3.93
C THR A 122 9.85 -5.71 -3.76
N LEU A 123 9.41 -6.32 -2.66
CA LEU A 123 8.00 -6.28 -2.26
C LEU A 123 7.80 -5.06 -1.38
N LEU A 124 7.03 -4.07 -1.84
CA LEU A 124 6.66 -2.90 -1.05
C LEU A 124 5.23 -3.10 -0.54
N ALA A 125 5.09 -3.47 0.73
CA ALA A 125 3.82 -3.72 1.37
C ALA A 125 3.43 -2.55 2.27
N VAL A 126 2.28 -1.94 1.98
CA VAL A 126 1.77 -0.77 2.72
C VAL A 126 0.35 -0.97 3.26
N GLY A 127 -0.16 -2.20 3.19
CA GLY A 127 -1.40 -2.65 3.83
C GLY A 127 -1.17 -3.87 4.73
N PRO A 128 -2.24 -4.55 5.19
CA PRO A 128 -2.14 -5.83 5.89
C PRO A 128 -1.34 -6.88 5.11
N LEU A 129 -0.46 -7.60 5.81
CA LEU A 129 0.56 -8.47 5.20
C LEU A 129 0.04 -9.83 4.69
N THR A 130 -1.27 -10.00 4.61
CA THR A 130 -1.94 -11.26 4.30
C THR A 130 -1.53 -11.83 2.95
N ASN A 131 -1.39 -11.00 1.91
CA ASN A 131 -0.97 -11.47 0.59
C ASN A 131 0.44 -12.08 0.60
N LEU A 132 1.36 -11.47 1.34
CA LEU A 132 2.74 -11.96 1.50
C LEU A 132 2.78 -13.24 2.34
N ALA A 133 2.02 -13.31 3.43
CA ALA A 133 1.91 -14.52 4.24
C ALA A 133 1.31 -15.69 3.44
N LEU A 134 0.28 -15.44 2.62
CA LEU A 134 -0.27 -16.43 1.70
C LEU A 134 0.75 -16.87 0.65
N ALA A 135 1.57 -15.95 0.13
CA ALA A 135 2.64 -16.30 -0.81
C ALA A 135 3.70 -17.21 -0.16
N LEU A 136 4.07 -16.93 1.09
CA LEU A 136 4.98 -17.79 1.85
C LEU A 136 4.36 -19.15 2.20
N ALA A 137 3.08 -19.20 2.55
CA ALA A 137 2.38 -20.45 2.85
C ALA A 137 2.28 -21.35 1.62
N ASP A 138 2.07 -20.75 0.45
CA ASP A 138 1.93 -21.43 -0.83
C ASP A 138 3.28 -21.85 -1.44
N ASP A 139 4.31 -21.01 -1.31
CA ASP A 139 5.65 -21.31 -1.78
C ASP A 139 6.73 -20.73 -0.84
N PRO A 140 7.11 -21.47 0.21
CA PRO A 140 8.11 -20.99 1.18
C PRO A 140 9.49 -20.70 0.56
N GLN A 141 9.78 -21.27 -0.61
CA GLN A 141 11.07 -21.08 -1.29
C GLN A 141 11.18 -19.72 -2.01
N ILE A 142 10.13 -18.91 -2.05
CA ILE A 142 10.21 -17.56 -2.61
C ILE A 142 11.02 -16.60 -1.74
N ALA A 143 11.04 -16.81 -0.42
CA ALA A 143 11.69 -15.89 0.52
C ALA A 143 13.15 -15.56 0.14
N PRO A 144 14.04 -16.54 -0.10
CA PRO A 144 15.42 -16.25 -0.51
C PRO A 144 15.54 -15.66 -1.93
N LEU A 145 14.49 -15.69 -2.75
CA LEU A 145 14.46 -15.10 -4.09
C LEU A 145 14.00 -13.63 -4.09
N VAL A 146 13.37 -13.17 -3.02
CA VAL A 146 12.98 -11.77 -2.86
C VAL A 146 14.23 -10.94 -2.55
N LYS A 147 14.40 -9.81 -3.25
CA LYS A 147 15.53 -8.90 -3.00
C LYS A 147 15.46 -8.31 -1.59
N GLN A 148 14.27 -7.83 -1.23
CA GLN A 148 13.92 -7.33 0.10
C GLN A 148 12.40 -7.14 0.18
N VAL A 149 11.88 -7.12 1.40
CA VAL A 149 10.53 -6.69 1.73
C VAL A 149 10.63 -5.37 2.47
N VAL A 150 9.93 -4.35 1.99
CA VAL A 150 9.80 -3.06 2.66
C VAL A 150 8.36 -2.93 3.12
N VAL A 151 8.17 -2.79 4.43
CA VAL A 151 6.85 -2.74 5.06
C VAL A 151 6.61 -1.35 5.62
N MET A 152 5.52 -0.70 5.24
CA MET A 152 4.96 0.40 6.04
C MET A 152 4.01 -0.21 7.07
N GLY A 153 4.40 -0.11 8.34
CA GLY A 153 3.62 -0.66 9.43
C GLY A 153 4.41 -0.79 10.72
N GLY A 154 3.69 -1.00 11.83
CA GLY A 154 4.27 -1.14 13.16
C GLY A 154 4.61 0.17 13.86
N ALA A 155 4.80 0.08 15.17
CA ALA A 155 5.26 1.17 16.04
C ALA A 155 6.19 0.58 17.10
N PHE A 156 7.38 1.15 17.24
CA PHE A 156 8.49 0.61 18.05
C PHE A 156 8.74 1.40 19.33
N GLY A 157 7.95 2.44 19.61
CA GLY A 157 8.06 3.21 20.85
C GLY A 157 9.26 4.15 20.90
N THR A 158 9.99 4.32 19.80
CA THR A 158 11.12 5.25 19.75
C THR A 158 10.59 6.67 19.92
N GLU A 159 11.25 7.45 20.77
CA GLU A 159 10.79 8.80 21.16
C GLU A 159 9.34 8.83 21.70
N GLY A 160 8.81 7.70 22.19
CA GLY A 160 7.47 7.59 22.75
C GLY A 160 6.35 7.47 21.71
N VAL A 161 6.67 7.17 20.45
CA VAL A 161 5.65 6.97 19.40
C VAL A 161 4.84 5.69 19.68
N LEU A 162 3.53 5.85 19.81
CA LEU A 162 2.57 4.77 20.07
C LEU A 162 1.89 4.32 18.78
N GLY A 163 1.17 3.19 18.86
CA GLY A 163 0.29 2.73 17.79
C GLY A 163 -0.88 3.70 17.49
N ASN A 164 -1.45 3.59 16.30
CA ASN A 164 -2.54 4.46 15.82
C ASN A 164 -3.94 3.83 15.95
N VAL A 165 -4.06 2.51 16.17
CA VAL A 165 -5.34 1.84 16.46
C VAL A 165 -5.49 1.56 17.95
N THR A 166 -4.42 1.06 18.57
CA THR A 166 -4.29 0.99 20.03
C THR A 166 -2.94 1.58 20.42
N PRO A 167 -2.70 1.92 21.71
CA PRO A 167 -1.38 2.39 22.13
C PRO A 167 -0.21 1.47 21.72
N ALA A 168 -0.46 0.18 21.52
CA ALA A 168 0.55 -0.82 21.18
C ALA A 168 0.47 -1.34 19.73
N ALA A 169 -0.50 -0.89 18.92
CA ALA A 169 -0.74 -1.49 17.61
C ALA A 169 -0.99 -0.46 16.51
N GLU A 170 -0.26 -0.64 15.42
CA GLU A 170 -0.42 0.08 14.16
C GLU A 170 -1.44 -0.66 13.27
N ALA A 171 -2.19 0.08 12.45
CA ALA A 171 -3.32 -0.39 11.65
C ALA A 171 -3.03 -1.58 10.73
N ASN A 172 -1.96 -1.54 9.93
CA ASN A 172 -1.62 -2.63 9.00
C ASN A 172 -1.25 -3.90 9.76
N ILE A 173 -0.43 -3.77 10.81
CA ILE A 173 -0.03 -4.93 11.64
C ILE A 173 -1.22 -5.49 12.41
N LEU A 174 -2.09 -4.63 12.96
CA LEU A 174 -3.30 -5.09 13.64
C LEU A 174 -4.35 -5.66 12.67
N GLY A 175 -4.30 -5.22 11.41
CA GLY A 175 -5.15 -5.72 10.33
C GLY A 175 -4.98 -7.22 10.13
N ASP A 176 -3.76 -7.74 10.21
CA ASP A 176 -3.48 -9.17 10.24
C ASP A 176 -2.17 -9.50 10.98
N PRO A 177 -2.20 -9.60 12.32
CA PRO A 177 -0.99 -9.80 13.10
C PRO A 177 -0.40 -11.21 12.92
N ASP A 178 -1.21 -12.20 12.56
CA ASP A 178 -0.72 -13.56 12.28
C ASP A 178 0.04 -13.58 10.96
N ALA A 179 -0.45 -12.87 9.93
CA ALA A 179 0.31 -12.67 8.70
C ALA A 179 1.60 -11.87 8.95
N ALA A 180 1.56 -10.86 9.82
CA ALA A 180 2.74 -10.08 10.16
C ALA A 180 3.82 -10.93 10.85
N ASP A 181 3.45 -11.81 11.79
CA ASP A 181 4.38 -12.74 12.44
C ASP A 181 5.05 -13.69 11.44
N ILE A 182 4.26 -14.26 10.51
CA ILE A 182 4.77 -15.10 9.42
C ILE A 182 5.75 -14.33 8.53
N VAL A 183 5.40 -13.12 8.12
CA VAL A 183 6.22 -12.29 7.22
C VAL A 183 7.50 -11.83 7.90
N PHE A 184 7.46 -11.44 9.17
CA PHE A 184 8.65 -11.03 9.90
C PHE A 184 9.55 -12.19 10.32
N GLY A 185 8.98 -13.39 10.49
CA GLY A 185 9.73 -14.62 10.79
C GLY A 185 10.35 -15.30 9.57
N ALA A 186 10.00 -14.90 8.34
CA ALA A 186 10.48 -15.53 7.11
C ALA A 186 11.94 -15.15 6.75
N PRO A 187 12.69 -16.04 6.07
CA PRO A 187 14.11 -15.84 5.77
C PRO A 187 14.33 -14.94 4.53
N TRP A 188 13.82 -13.71 4.57
CA TRP A 188 14.07 -12.65 3.59
C TRP A 188 14.54 -11.36 4.27
N PRO A 189 15.23 -10.45 3.57
CA PRO A 189 15.61 -9.16 4.14
C PRO A 189 14.35 -8.29 4.33
N VAL A 190 14.08 -7.84 5.56
CA VAL A 190 12.94 -6.96 5.87
C VAL A 190 13.43 -5.59 6.36
N ALA A 191 12.85 -4.53 5.80
CA ALA A 191 12.94 -3.16 6.33
C ALA A 191 11.54 -2.70 6.75
N ILE A 192 11.38 -2.28 8.01
CA ILE A 192 10.10 -1.79 8.54
C ILE A 192 10.18 -0.27 8.68
N VAL A 193 9.25 0.42 8.03
CA VAL A 193 9.04 1.86 8.10
C VAL A 193 7.80 2.12 8.95
N GLY A 194 7.97 2.06 10.27
CA GLY A 194 6.90 2.21 11.24
C GLY A 194 6.52 3.66 11.53
N LEU A 195 5.53 3.83 12.40
CA LEU A 195 5.00 5.14 12.84
C LEU A 195 6.08 6.06 13.40
N ASP A 196 7.08 5.50 14.06
CA ASP A 196 8.28 6.17 14.56
C ASP A 196 9.00 7.02 13.49
N VAL A 197 8.95 6.56 12.25
CA VAL A 197 9.51 7.23 11.08
C VAL A 197 8.43 8.05 10.37
N THR A 198 7.27 7.45 10.07
CA THR A 198 6.26 8.08 9.22
C THR A 198 5.56 9.27 9.88
N GLN A 199 5.43 9.29 11.22
CA GLN A 199 4.87 10.46 11.91
C GLN A 199 5.77 11.69 11.87
N ARG A 200 7.05 11.53 11.50
CA ARG A 200 7.97 12.64 11.22
C ARG A 200 7.75 13.22 9.83
N THR A 201 7.10 12.48 8.93
CA THR A 201 6.83 12.89 7.55
C THR A 201 5.53 13.69 7.49
N ILE A 202 5.63 14.99 7.76
CA ILE A 202 4.49 15.90 7.70
C ILE A 202 4.50 16.65 6.37
N MET A 203 3.46 16.44 5.55
CA MET A 203 3.23 17.22 4.34
C MET A 203 2.36 18.43 4.67
N SER A 204 2.98 19.62 4.76
CA SER A 204 2.25 20.85 5.03
C SER A 204 1.29 21.19 3.87
N GLN A 205 0.26 21.97 4.15
CA GLN A 205 -0.66 22.46 3.12
C GLN A 205 0.09 23.25 2.03
N GLU A 206 1.06 24.08 2.42
CA GLU A 206 1.93 24.80 1.49
C GLU A 206 2.73 23.84 0.59
N TYR A 207 3.25 22.76 1.15
CA TYR A 207 3.97 21.75 0.38
C TYR A 207 3.06 21.03 -0.60
N LEU A 208 1.86 20.60 -0.18
CA LEU A 208 0.86 19.98 -1.04
C LEU A 208 0.38 20.94 -2.15
N ALA A 209 0.22 22.23 -1.85
CA ALA A 209 -0.08 23.26 -2.85
C ALA A 209 1.06 23.38 -3.87
N SER A 210 2.31 23.33 -3.43
CA SER A 210 3.47 23.35 -4.33
C SER A 210 3.53 22.12 -5.27
N ILE A 211 3.01 20.96 -4.81
CA ILE A 211 2.89 19.75 -5.63
C ILE A 211 1.75 19.93 -6.65
N ARG A 212 0.59 20.47 -6.24
CA ARG A 212 -0.51 20.82 -7.14
C ARG A 212 -0.04 21.69 -8.30
N ASP A 213 0.65 22.77 -7.97
CA ASP A 213 1.00 23.82 -8.93
C ASP A 213 2.10 23.38 -9.92
N ARG A 214 2.94 22.42 -9.52
CA ARG A 214 4.08 21.95 -10.35
C ARG A 214 3.88 20.56 -10.97
N GLY A 215 3.00 19.74 -10.39
CA GLY A 215 2.84 18.32 -10.74
C GLY A 215 1.78 18.05 -11.82
N GLY A 216 1.19 19.09 -12.43
CA GLY A 216 0.15 18.94 -13.45
C GLY A 216 -1.03 18.10 -12.95
N ALA A 217 -1.54 17.20 -13.79
CA ALA A 217 -2.69 16.36 -13.45
C ALA A 217 -2.44 15.40 -12.27
N ALA A 218 -1.20 14.94 -12.09
CA ALA A 218 -0.81 14.13 -10.95
C ALA A 218 -0.76 14.98 -9.67
N GLY A 219 -0.16 16.16 -9.75
CA GLY A 219 -0.15 17.12 -8.63
C GLY A 219 -1.54 17.52 -8.17
N GLN A 220 -2.44 17.82 -9.13
CA GLN A 220 -3.84 18.13 -8.84
C GLN A 220 -4.54 16.96 -8.15
N PHE A 221 -4.32 15.73 -8.63
CA PHE A 221 -4.88 14.54 -8.00
C PHE A 221 -4.41 14.36 -6.54
N ILE A 222 -3.11 14.52 -6.27
CA ILE A 222 -2.53 14.46 -4.92
C ILE A 222 -3.17 15.49 -4.00
N TRP A 223 -3.36 16.71 -4.51
CA TRP A 223 -4.05 17.76 -3.76
C TRP A 223 -5.49 17.34 -3.43
N ASP A 224 -6.26 16.88 -4.40
CA ASP A 224 -7.67 16.54 -4.23
C ASP A 224 -7.86 15.37 -3.23
N VAL A 225 -7.10 14.29 -3.39
CA VAL A 225 -7.21 13.10 -2.54
C VAL A 225 -6.79 13.38 -1.10
N SER A 226 -5.83 14.30 -0.88
CA SER A 226 -5.34 14.65 0.46
C SER A 226 -6.31 15.49 1.30
N ARG A 227 -7.29 16.18 0.69
CA ARG A 227 -8.14 17.15 1.41
C ARG A 227 -8.93 16.51 2.56
N HIS A 228 -9.47 15.31 2.33
CA HIS A 228 -10.23 14.58 3.34
C HIS A 228 -9.34 14.16 4.52
N TYR A 229 -8.14 13.67 4.21
CA TYR A 229 -7.17 13.20 5.20
C TYR A 229 -6.61 14.34 6.06
N GLU A 230 -6.36 15.51 5.46
CA GLU A 230 -5.96 16.73 6.19
C GLU A 230 -7.04 17.18 7.18
N ALA A 231 -8.31 17.11 6.78
CA ALA A 231 -9.45 17.43 7.66
C ALA A 231 -9.60 16.43 8.82
N PHE A 232 -9.27 15.16 8.61
CA PHE A 232 -9.24 14.14 9.66
C PHE A 232 -8.09 14.39 10.66
N ILE A 233 -6.85 14.55 10.17
CA ILE A 233 -5.67 14.74 11.02
C ILE A 233 -5.76 16.02 11.83
N SER A 234 -6.26 17.11 11.25
CA SER A 234 -6.41 18.39 11.96
C SER A 234 -7.37 18.30 13.16
N LYS A 235 -8.46 17.53 13.04
CA LYS A 235 -9.39 17.27 14.15
C LYS A 235 -8.80 16.34 15.22
N ALA A 236 -7.92 15.42 14.85
CA ALA A 236 -7.28 14.51 15.81
C ALA A 236 -6.18 15.21 16.65
N ARG A 237 -5.68 16.37 16.19
CA ARG A 237 -4.64 17.16 16.87
C ARG A 237 -5.18 18.37 17.65
N SER A 238 -6.48 18.67 17.54
CA SER A 238 -7.18 19.75 18.25
C SER A 238 -7.84 19.26 19.53
#